data_AF-A0A1W9MEK7-F1
#
_entry.id   AF-A0A1W9MEK7-F1
#
_cell.length_a   1.000
_cell.length_b   1.000
_cell.length_c   1.000
_cell.angle_alpha   90.00
_cell.angle_beta   90.00
_cell.angle_gamma   90.00
#
_symmetry.space_group_name_H-M   'P 1'
#
loop_
_entity.id
_entity.type
_entity.pdbx_description
1 polymer ?
#
loop_
_entity_poly.entity_id
_entity_poly.type
_entity_poly.pdbx_seq_one_letter_code
_entity_poly.pdbx_strand_id
1 'polypeptide(L)' 'MSESRACRKCFMIYGDDVKRCPVCKVPTSETHSGFLGVINPEKSEVAKKLEERSNVRVLCGKYALIVR' A
#
# COMPACT_ATOMS: atom_id res chain seq x y z
N MET A 1 10.89 15.36 -0.08
CA MET A 1 10.35 14.40 -1.07
C MET A 1 10.62 13.02 -0.52
N SER A 2 9.59 12.18 -0.45
CA SER A 2 9.72 10.75 -0.09
C SER A 2 10.26 9.99 -1.31
N GLU A 3 11.21 9.08 -1.12
CA GLU A 3 11.81 8.27 -2.21
C GLU A 3 10.86 7.16 -2.72
N SER A 4 9.57 7.27 -2.44
CA SER A 4 8.59 6.22 -2.70
C SER A 4 7.19 6.78 -2.82
N ARG A 5 6.34 6.07 -3.55
CA ARG A 5 4.94 6.43 -3.75
C ARG A 5 4.02 5.32 -3.25
N ALA A 6 2.86 5.68 -2.74
CA ALA A 6 1.87 4.74 -2.25
C ALA A 6 0.56 4.81 -3.04
N CYS A 7 -0.07 3.66 -3.26
CA CYS A 7 -1.38 3.59 -3.90
C CYS A 7 -2.46 4.21 -3.00
N ARG A 8 -3.29 5.11 -3.54
CA ARG A 8 -4.41 5.71 -2.78
C ARG A 8 -5.56 4.73 -2.46
N LYS A 9 -5.58 3.55 -3.09
CA LYS A 9 -6.62 2.53 -2.89
C LYS A 9 -6.16 1.38 -1.98
N CYS A 10 -5.07 0.69 -2.36
CA CYS A 10 -4.58 -0.47 -1.61
C CYS A 10 -3.41 -0.16 -0.67
N PHE A 11 -2.95 1.09 -0.64
CA PHE A 11 -1.89 1.57 0.27
C PHE A 11 -0.49 0.95 0.08
N MET A 12 -0.30 0.06 -0.91
CA MET A 12 1.02 -0.52 -1.21
C MET A 12 2.01 0.58 -1.65
N ILE A 13 3.25 0.47 -1.14
CA ILE A 13 4.38 1.36 -1.44
C ILE A 13 5.18 0.77 -2.59
N TYR A 14 5.52 1.64 -3.55
CA TYR A 14 6.35 1.37 -4.72
C TYR A 14 7.50 2.39 -4.80
N GLY A 15 8.41 2.18 -5.74
CA GLY A 15 9.40 3.20 -6.12
C GLY A 15 8.75 4.49 -6.64
N ASP A 16 9.53 5.57 -6.64
CA ASP A 16 9.11 6.89 -7.13
C ASP A 16 8.66 6.90 -8.61
N ASP A 17 9.25 6.03 -9.43
CA ASP A 17 8.91 5.89 -10.84
C ASP A 17 7.48 5.36 -11.10
N VAL A 18 6.87 4.70 -10.11
CA VAL A 18 5.56 4.04 -10.26
C VAL A 18 4.41 5.03 -10.05
N LYS A 19 4.04 5.76 -11.10
CA LYS A 19 2.94 6.75 -11.09
C LYS A 19 1.52 6.16 -10.99
N ARG A 20 1.34 4.89 -11.39
CA ARG A 20 0.06 4.17 -11.32
C ARG A 20 0.26 2.79 -10.70
N CYS A 21 -0.63 2.43 -9.77
CA CYS A 21 -0.57 1.16 -9.06
C CYS A 21 -0.74 -0.02 -10.03
N PRO A 22 0.21 -0.97 -10.12
CA PRO A 22 0.09 -2.15 -10.97
C PRO A 22 -1.12 -3.05 -10.65
N VAL A 23 -1.55 -3.07 -9.39
CA VAL A 23 -2.70 -3.88 -8.91
C VAL A 23 -4.03 -3.16 -9.16
N CYS A 24 -4.14 -1.90 -8.75
CA CYS A 24 -5.43 -1.19 -8.76
C CYS A 24 -5.65 -0.30 -9.99
N LYS A 25 -4.61 -0.05 -10.79
CA LYS A 25 -4.60 0.84 -11.96
C LYS A 25 -4.97 2.32 -11.68
N VAL A 26 -4.96 2.74 -10.41
CA VAL A 26 -5.17 4.14 -9.97
C VAL A 26 -3.83 4.87 -9.75
N PRO A 27 -3.82 6.22 -9.72
CA PRO A 27 -2.62 6.99 -9.41
C PRO A 27 -2.04 6.69 -8.02
N THR A 28 -0.71 6.79 -7.90
CA THR A 28 0.02 6.74 -6.63
C THR A 28 0.36 8.15 -6.13
N SER A 29 0.63 8.28 -4.84
CA SER A 29 0.99 9.55 -4.19
C SER A 29 2.36 9.49 -3.54
N GLU A 30 3.14 10.57 -3.66
CA GLU A 30 4.35 10.80 -2.88
C GLU A 30 4.03 11.06 -1.40
N THR A 31 2.86 11.65 -1.11
CA THR A 31 2.48 12.02 0.25
C THR A 31 1.83 10.83 0.95
N HIS A 32 2.62 10.11 1.73
CA HIS A 32 2.17 9.01 2.58
C HIS A 32 2.92 9.00 3.91
N SER A 33 2.40 8.26 4.89
CA SER A 33 3.01 8.14 6.21
C SER A 33 2.64 6.83 6.90
N GLY A 34 3.51 6.39 7.82
CA GLY A 34 3.42 5.12 8.51
C GLY A 34 3.87 3.97 7.61
N PHE A 35 4.60 3.00 8.17
CA PHE A 35 5.16 1.88 7.43
C PHE A 35 4.63 0.57 8.00
N LEU A 36 4.20 -0.33 7.11
CA LEU A 36 3.78 -1.68 7.43
C LEU A 36 4.42 -2.65 6.43
N GLY A 37 5.24 -3.57 6.94
CA GLY A 37 5.72 -4.71 6.17
C GLY A 37 4.82 -5.92 6.39
N VAL A 38 4.16 -6.40 5.34
CA VAL A 38 3.37 -7.63 5.38
C VAL A 38 4.19 -8.77 4.77
N ILE A 39 4.56 -9.76 5.57
CA ILE A 39 5.34 -10.93 5.12
C ILE A 39 4.42 -12.09 4.75
N ASN A 40 3.45 -12.41 5.63
CA ASN A 40 2.46 -13.47 5.40
C ASN A 40 1.05 -12.89 5.65
N PRO A 41 0.32 -12.47 4.59
CA PRO A 41 -1.02 -11.88 4.72
C PRO A 41 -2.04 -12.82 5.37
N GLU A 42 -1.98 -14.13 5.06
CA GLU A 42 -2.98 -15.11 5.50
C GLU A 42 -2.96 -15.30 7.03
N LYS A 43 -1.77 -15.17 7.64
CA LYS A 43 -1.55 -15.27 9.09
C LYS A 43 -1.50 -13.92 9.81
N SER A 44 -1.72 -12.81 9.10
CA SER A 44 -1.60 -11.46 9.68
C SER A 44 -2.96 -10.82 9.90
N GLU A 45 -3.33 -10.59 11.16
CA GLU A 45 -4.54 -9.83 11.50
C GLU A 45 -4.48 -8.39 10.99
N VAL A 46 -3.28 -7.79 10.99
CA VAL A 46 -3.07 -6.44 10.47
C VAL A 46 -3.31 -6.40 8.96
N ALA A 47 -2.89 -7.44 8.22
CA ALA A 47 -3.18 -7.56 6.79
C ALA A 47 -4.69 -7.69 6.54
N LYS A 48 -5.40 -8.52 7.31
CA LYS A 48 -6.88 -8.67 7.19
C LYS A 48 -7.60 -7.35 7.42
N LYS A 49 -7.23 -6.60 8.47
CA LYS A 49 -7.79 -5.26 8.73
C LYS A 49 -7.50 -4.27 7.59
N LEU A 50 -6.33 -4.38 6.96
CA LEU A 50 -5.98 -3.56 5.80
C LEU A 50 -6.79 -3.97 4.55
N GLU A 51 -7.05 -5.25 4.34
CA GLU A 51 -7.95 -5.75 3.29
C GLU A 51 -9.36 -5.21 3.47
N GLU A 52 -9.93 -5.34 4.67
CA GLU A 52 -11.25 -4.83 5.03
C GLU A 52 -11.35 -3.32 4.79
N ARG A 53 -10.33 -2.57 5.20
CA ARG A 53 -10.28 -1.11 5.02
C ARG A 53 -10.16 -0.69 3.55
N SER A 54 -9.35 -1.40 2.77
CA SER A 54 -9.08 -1.03 1.37
C SER A 54 -10.07 -1.63 0.38
N ASN A 55 -10.80 -2.67 0.79
CA ASN A 55 -11.58 -3.57 -0.06
C ASN A 55 -10.73 -4.12 -1.23
N VAL A 56 -9.45 -4.42 -0.97
CA VAL A 56 -8.49 -4.99 -1.91
C VAL A 56 -7.68 -6.07 -1.19
N ARG A 57 -7.49 -7.22 -1.84
CA ARG A 57 -6.63 -8.29 -1.33
C ARG A 57 -5.21 -7.78 -1.07
N VAL A 58 -4.70 -8.04 0.13
CA VAL A 58 -3.36 -7.69 0.58
C VAL A 58 -2.40 -8.79 0.16
N LEU A 59 -1.26 -8.37 -0.37
CA LEU A 59 -0.17 -9.23 -0.80
C LEU A 59 1.01 -9.04 0.16
N CYS A 60 2.02 -9.89 0.06
CA CYS A 60 3.28 -9.62 0.73
C CYS A 60 3.91 -8.35 0.13
N GLY A 61 4.45 -7.47 0.98
CA GLY A 61 5.01 -6.21 0.52
C GLY A 61 5.02 -5.10 1.57
N LYS A 62 5.37 -3.90 1.10
CA LYS A 62 5.44 -2.67 1.90
C LYS A 62 4.16 -1.87 1.70
N TYR A 63 3.60 -1.36 2.79
CA TYR A 63 2.36 -0.58 2.80
C TYR A 63 2.52 0.68 3.63
N ALA A 64 1.80 1.72 3.23
CA ALA A 64 1.61 2.93 4.02
C ALA A 64 0.33 2.84 4.85
N LEU A 65 0.31 3.41 6.04
CA LEU A 65 -0.93 3.43 6.84
C LEU A 65 -1.87 4.58 6.42
N ILE A 66 -1.30 5.66 5.88
CA ILE A 66 -2.02 6.85 5.41
C ILE A 66 -1.43 7.30 4.08
N VAL A 67 -2.28 7.59 3.10
CA VAL A 67 -1.90 8.09 1.78
C VAL A 67 -2.79 9.29 1.47
N ARG A 68 -2.20 10.40 1.01
CA ARG A 68 -2.90 11.67 0.72
C ARG A 68 -2.86 12.04 -0.75
#